data_AF-A0AAV3NGL3-F1
#
_entry.id   AF-A0AAV3NGL3-F1
#
_cell.length_a   1.000
_cell.length_b   1.000
_cell.length_c   1.000
_cell.angle_alpha   90.00
_cell.angle_beta   90.00
_cell.angle_gamma   90.00
#
_symmetry.space_group_name_H-M   'P 1'
#
loop_
_entity.id
_entity.type
_entity.pdbx_description
1 polymer ?
#
loop_
_entity_poly.entity_id
_entity_poly.type
_entity_poly.pdbx_seq_one_letter_code
_entity_poly.pdbx_strand_id
1 'polypeptide(L)'
;MYIKQGHEEYLHNNDLKVRGPLAKYWTNTRVVELCLVEDLKYATHSGSGESCCEMTLNFIGSSSKVQGQKFLLTLPDLDDSDTPDFLVERGWYDASMERNWSSRDKCQVWWTNPGGRDGSWWKGRSQSVNDQSNEFPGSPWKIFSVQYKNDEEEFNHCPWELHDPAHLFEHSHIDRDRRKKMLSSFRKLLPSGPNKEDNYGILKLEQIAQKSDFINRFPVPLSLDIIEKRLEKNYYRRMEALKYDINVMLSNAQSYFDGNRTFSKKMKNLSHWFDELFLELE
;
A
#
# COMPACT_ATOMS: atom_id res chain seq x y z
N MET A 1 -12.40 -1.70 -0.94
CA MET A 1 -13.29 -2.74 -0.36
C MET A 1 -12.70 -3.19 0.95
N TYR A 2 -13.47 -3.09 2.02
CA TYR A 2 -13.09 -3.55 3.36
C TYR A 2 -13.82 -4.86 3.65
N ILE A 3 -13.07 -5.90 4.02
CA ILE A 3 -13.59 -7.25 4.23
C ILE A 3 -13.57 -7.53 5.73
N LYS A 4 -14.77 -7.62 6.33
CA LYS A 4 -14.93 -7.70 7.78
C LYS A 4 -14.31 -8.98 8.36
N GLN A 5 -14.53 -10.13 7.71
CA GLN A 5 -14.03 -11.41 8.18
C GLN A 5 -12.49 -11.44 8.24
N GLY A 6 -11.83 -10.90 7.22
CA GLY A 6 -10.37 -10.83 7.21
C GLY A 6 -9.80 -9.91 8.27
N HIS A 7 -10.46 -8.78 8.54
CA HIS A 7 -10.06 -7.94 9.67
C HIS A 7 -10.29 -8.65 11.02
N GLU A 8 -11.36 -9.44 11.15
CA GLU A 8 -11.61 -10.22 12.37
C GLU A 8 -10.54 -11.29 12.60
N GLU A 9 -10.16 -12.02 11.54
CA GLU A 9 -9.07 -13.00 11.57
C GLU A 9 -7.74 -12.34 11.94
N TYR A 10 -7.42 -11.20 11.31
CA TYR A 10 -6.23 -10.41 11.65
C TYR A 10 -6.21 -10.00 13.14
N LEU A 11 -7.33 -9.50 13.66
CA LEU A 11 -7.42 -9.10 15.06
C LEU A 11 -7.24 -10.31 16.00
N HIS A 12 -7.84 -11.45 15.66
CA HIS A 12 -7.72 -12.68 16.43
C HIS A 12 -6.28 -13.18 16.48
N ASN A 13 -5.61 -13.28 15.33
CA ASN A 13 -4.23 -13.78 15.23
C ASN A 13 -3.21 -12.90 15.97
N ASN A 14 -3.54 -11.63 16.22
CA ASN A 14 -2.68 -10.67 16.90
C ASN A 14 -3.13 -10.38 18.36
N ASP A 15 -4.06 -11.14 18.91
CA ASP A 15 -4.65 -10.91 20.24
C ASP A 15 -5.22 -9.48 20.43
N LEU A 16 -5.69 -8.88 19.34
CA LEU A 16 -6.27 -7.55 19.31
C LEU A 16 -7.80 -7.63 19.42
N LYS A 17 -8.40 -6.46 19.71
CA LYS A 17 -9.85 -6.30 19.73
C LYS A 17 -10.23 -5.13 18.83
N VAL A 18 -11.42 -5.19 18.27
CA VAL A 18 -12.03 -4.05 17.59
C VAL A 18 -12.11 -2.89 18.60
N ARG A 19 -11.58 -1.72 18.21
CA ARG A 19 -11.50 -0.54 19.08
C ARG A 19 -12.17 0.68 18.45
N GLY A 20 -12.35 1.71 19.28
CA GLY A 20 -12.78 3.03 18.83
C GLY A 20 -14.19 3.03 18.22
N PRO A 21 -14.46 3.91 17.25
CA PRO A 21 -15.75 4.00 16.58
C PRO A 21 -16.20 2.67 15.96
N LEU A 22 -15.27 1.90 15.36
CA LEU A 22 -15.56 0.62 14.70
C LEU A 22 -16.24 -0.39 15.63
N ALA A 23 -15.87 -0.42 16.90
CA ALA A 23 -16.49 -1.31 17.88
C ALA A 23 -17.98 -1.02 18.08
N LYS A 24 -18.42 0.26 17.95
CA LYS A 24 -19.81 0.66 18.16
C LYS A 24 -20.75 0.16 17.08
N TYR A 25 -20.24 -0.03 15.87
CA TYR A 25 -21.05 -0.41 14.72
C TYR A 25 -20.60 -1.72 14.06
N TRP A 26 -19.67 -2.47 14.67
CA TRP A 26 -19.18 -3.77 14.19
C TRP A 26 -20.30 -4.73 13.79
N THR A 27 -21.36 -4.81 14.60
CA THR A 27 -22.53 -5.67 14.35
C THR A 27 -23.36 -5.23 13.14
N ASN A 28 -23.34 -3.93 12.81
CA ASN A 28 -24.05 -3.36 11.66
C ASN A 28 -23.21 -3.33 10.39
N THR A 29 -21.89 -3.53 10.50
CA THR A 29 -20.97 -3.64 9.36
C THR A 29 -21.22 -4.94 8.60
N ARG A 30 -21.41 -4.85 7.28
CA ARG A 30 -21.57 -6.02 6.40
C ARG A 30 -20.25 -6.80 6.24
N VAL A 31 -20.33 -8.00 5.66
CA VAL A 31 -19.16 -8.82 5.32
C VAL A 31 -18.19 -8.09 4.39
N VAL A 32 -18.73 -7.27 3.48
CA VAL A 32 -17.98 -6.41 2.56
C VAL A 32 -18.55 -5.00 2.60
N GLU A 33 -17.68 -4.01 2.79
CA GLU A 33 -18.03 -2.61 2.75
C GLU A 33 -17.20 -1.81 1.73
N LEU A 34 -17.86 -0.86 1.08
CA LEU A 34 -17.17 0.13 0.25
C LEU A 34 -16.72 1.28 1.15
N CYS A 35 -15.40 1.46 1.24
CA CYS A 35 -14.77 2.52 2.01
C CYS A 35 -13.99 3.48 1.11
N LEU A 36 -13.99 4.76 1.48
CA LEU A 36 -13.09 5.77 0.99
C LEU A 36 -11.94 5.94 1.98
N VAL A 37 -10.70 5.99 1.49
CA VAL A 37 -9.55 6.45 2.28
C VAL A 37 -9.60 7.97 2.31
N GLU A 38 -9.91 8.55 3.47
CA GLU A 38 -9.98 10.00 3.64
C GLU A 38 -8.66 10.61 4.09
N ASP A 39 -7.90 9.86 4.89
CA ASP A 39 -6.61 10.29 5.41
C ASP A 39 -5.67 9.09 5.52
N LEU A 40 -4.37 9.34 5.33
CA LEU A 40 -3.31 8.34 5.44
C LEU A 40 -2.09 8.99 6.09
N LYS A 41 -1.50 8.28 7.04
CA LYS A 41 -0.32 8.71 7.76
C LYS A 41 0.64 7.54 7.99
N TYR A 42 1.93 7.78 7.73
CA TYR A 42 2.98 6.87 8.19
C TYR A 42 3.29 7.14 9.66
N ALA A 43 3.25 6.11 10.48
CA ALA A 43 3.45 6.18 11.92
C ALA A 43 4.39 5.07 12.40
N THR A 44 4.90 5.23 13.61
CA THR A 44 5.66 4.18 14.29
C THR A 44 4.72 3.46 15.23
N HIS A 45 4.62 2.14 15.09
CA HIS A 45 3.79 1.32 15.95
C HIS A 45 4.32 1.37 17.39
N SER A 46 3.42 1.67 18.33
CA SER A 46 3.78 1.83 19.74
C SER A 46 4.22 0.49 20.33
N GLY A 47 5.44 0.45 20.88
CA GLY A 47 6.01 -0.75 21.48
C GLY A 47 7.10 -1.37 20.61
N SER A 48 6.81 -1.78 19.37
CA SER A 48 7.81 -2.42 18.48
C SER A 48 8.77 -1.42 17.84
N GLY A 49 8.34 -0.18 17.61
CA GLY A 49 9.14 0.79 16.86
C GLY A 49 9.10 0.58 15.35
N GLU A 50 8.31 -0.38 14.87
CA GLU A 50 8.15 -0.68 13.45
C GLU A 50 7.29 0.36 12.74
N SER A 51 7.50 0.48 11.44
CA SER A 51 6.70 1.32 10.57
C SER A 51 5.29 0.75 10.44
N CYS A 52 4.28 1.62 10.49
CA CYS A 52 2.90 1.26 10.20
C CYS A 52 2.19 2.37 9.43
N CYS A 53 1.05 2.01 8.85
CA CYS A 53 0.17 2.93 8.14
C CYS A 53 -1.12 3.11 8.93
N GLU A 54 -1.38 4.34 9.35
CA GLU A 54 -2.64 4.77 9.94
C GLU A 54 -3.53 5.35 8.86
N MET A 55 -4.72 4.79 8.66
CA MET A 55 -5.67 5.23 7.65
C MET A 55 -7.03 5.55 8.27
N THR A 56 -7.58 6.70 7.93
CA THR A 56 -8.98 7.01 8.24
C THR A 56 -9.85 6.54 7.07
N LEU A 57 -10.70 5.55 7.35
CA LEU A 57 -11.63 4.97 6.40
C LEU A 57 -13.05 5.48 6.67
N ASN A 58 -13.73 5.92 5.63
CA ASN A 58 -15.13 6.32 5.66
C ASN A 58 -15.98 5.32 4.86
N PHE A 59 -17.04 4.77 5.46
CA PHE A 59 -17.98 3.92 4.73
C PHE A 59 -18.85 4.75 3.78
N ILE A 60 -18.77 4.49 2.48
CA ILE A 60 -19.50 5.26 1.47
C ILE A 60 -20.57 4.45 0.72
N GLY A 61 -20.75 3.17 1.06
CA GLY A 61 -21.76 2.32 0.45
C GLY A 61 -23.17 2.83 0.75
N SER A 62 -23.95 3.15 -0.30
CA SER A 62 -25.31 3.71 -0.17
C SER A 62 -26.30 2.77 0.53
N SER A 63 -26.10 1.46 0.42
CA SER A 63 -26.92 0.45 1.10
C SER A 63 -26.36 0.03 2.46
N SER A 64 -25.28 0.66 2.94
CA SER A 64 -24.63 0.31 4.21
C SER A 64 -25.36 0.96 5.39
N LYS A 65 -25.63 0.18 6.44
CA LYS A 65 -26.16 0.72 7.71
C LYS A 65 -25.17 1.64 8.43
N VAL A 66 -23.89 1.58 8.06
CA VAL A 66 -22.80 2.35 8.65
C VAL A 66 -22.29 3.44 7.71
N GLN A 67 -23.05 3.79 6.65
CA GLN A 67 -22.69 4.86 5.73
C GLN A 67 -22.37 6.18 6.46
N GLY A 68 -21.29 6.83 6.05
CA GLY A 68 -20.77 8.07 6.62
C GLY A 68 -20.00 7.89 7.93
N GLN A 69 -20.00 6.69 8.52
CA GLN A 69 -19.19 6.43 9.71
C GLN A 69 -17.71 6.28 9.33
N LYS A 70 -16.85 6.73 10.25
CA LYS A 70 -15.41 6.74 10.06
C LYS A 70 -14.71 5.93 11.14
N PHE A 71 -13.62 5.26 10.78
CA PHE A 71 -12.72 4.62 11.73
C PHE A 71 -11.27 4.76 11.29
N LEU A 72 -10.41 4.68 12.29
CA LEU A 72 -8.98 4.50 12.11
C LEU A 72 -8.68 3.01 11.95
N LEU A 73 -7.96 2.66 10.90
CA LEU A 73 -7.33 1.36 10.70
C LEU A 73 -5.82 1.55 10.74
N THR A 74 -5.15 0.78 11.59
CA THR A 74 -3.68 0.73 11.63
C THR A 74 -3.24 -0.59 11.01
N LEU A 75 -2.57 -0.52 9.87
CA LEU A 75 -1.93 -1.67 9.24
C LEU A 75 -0.43 -1.66 9.60
N PRO A 76 0.10 -2.70 10.26
CA PRO A 76 1.54 -2.83 10.44
C PRO A 76 2.24 -3.05 9.09
N ASP A 77 3.58 -3.08 9.08
CA ASP A 77 4.29 -3.61 7.93
C ASP A 77 3.92 -5.09 7.76
N LEU A 78 3.16 -5.40 6.72
CA LEU A 78 2.65 -6.75 6.45
C LEU A 78 3.73 -7.54 5.71
N ASP A 79 4.82 -7.85 6.41
CA ASP A 79 5.88 -8.72 5.89
C ASP A 79 5.47 -10.21 5.93
N ASP A 80 4.39 -10.55 6.66
CA ASP A 80 3.85 -11.91 6.72
C ASP A 80 2.94 -12.19 5.52
N SER A 81 3.45 -13.02 4.59
CA SER A 81 2.74 -13.49 3.39
C SER A 81 1.49 -14.32 3.67
N ASP A 82 1.28 -14.71 4.93
CA ASP A 82 0.31 -15.74 5.28
C ASP A 82 -1.09 -15.18 5.57
N THR A 83 -1.21 -13.85 5.67
CA THR A 83 -2.50 -13.17 5.83
C THR A 83 -2.85 -12.39 4.56
N PRO A 84 -3.94 -12.75 3.85
CA PRO A 84 -4.40 -11.99 2.69
C PRO A 84 -4.76 -10.54 3.05
N ASP A 85 -4.78 -9.67 2.03
CA ASP A 85 -5.26 -8.30 2.21
C ASP A 85 -6.78 -8.29 2.49
N PHE A 86 -7.19 -7.74 3.63
CA PHE A 86 -8.60 -7.47 3.96
C PHE A 86 -9.06 -6.05 3.61
N LEU A 87 -8.16 -5.23 3.05
CA LEU A 87 -8.47 -3.93 2.45
C LEU A 87 -7.99 -3.91 1.00
N VAL A 88 -8.91 -4.21 0.08
CA VAL A 88 -8.62 -4.43 -1.34
C VAL A 88 -9.06 -3.22 -2.15
N GLU A 89 -8.30 -2.83 -3.18
CA GLU A 89 -8.75 -1.77 -4.09
C GLU A 89 -10.03 -2.18 -4.83
N ARG A 90 -10.91 -1.22 -5.12
CA ARG A 90 -12.25 -1.51 -5.64
C ARG A 90 -12.21 -2.18 -7.02
N GLY A 91 -11.52 -1.58 -7.99
CA GLY A 91 -11.40 -2.14 -9.34
C GLY A 91 -10.78 -3.53 -9.33
N TRP A 92 -9.75 -3.73 -8.49
CA TRP A 92 -9.13 -5.04 -8.33
C TRP A 92 -10.11 -6.06 -7.74
N TYR A 93 -10.80 -5.71 -6.64
CA TYR A 93 -11.82 -6.56 -6.05
C TYR A 93 -12.91 -6.92 -7.08
N ASP A 94 -13.48 -5.93 -7.76
CA ASP A 94 -14.55 -6.12 -8.73
C ASP A 94 -14.08 -7.07 -9.86
N ALA A 95 -12.90 -6.83 -10.44
CA ALA A 95 -12.33 -7.69 -11.48
C ALA A 95 -12.03 -9.12 -11.01
N SER A 96 -11.49 -9.28 -9.79
CA SER A 96 -11.24 -10.60 -9.20
C SER A 96 -12.52 -11.38 -8.95
N MET A 97 -13.61 -10.71 -8.56
CA MET A 97 -14.93 -11.33 -8.39
C MET A 97 -15.56 -11.70 -9.74
N GLU A 98 -15.41 -10.85 -10.76
CA GLU A 98 -15.94 -11.09 -12.11
C GLU A 98 -15.21 -12.21 -12.87
N ARG A 99 -13.98 -12.57 -12.47
CA ARG A 99 -13.21 -13.65 -13.09
C ARG A 99 -13.92 -15.01 -13.06
N ASN A 100 -14.89 -15.21 -12.16
CA ASN A 100 -15.77 -16.39 -12.11
C ASN A 100 -15.02 -17.72 -12.28
N TRP A 101 -14.02 -17.95 -11.42
CA TRP A 101 -13.20 -19.17 -11.43
C TRP A 101 -14.06 -20.44 -11.38
N SER A 102 -13.81 -21.37 -12.30
CA SER A 102 -14.43 -22.70 -12.33
C SER A 102 -13.53 -23.76 -11.68
N SER A 103 -14.11 -24.90 -11.35
CA SER A 103 -13.33 -26.03 -10.83
C SER A 103 -12.28 -26.49 -11.84
N ARG A 104 -11.06 -26.69 -11.36
CA ARG A 104 -9.83 -27.06 -12.10
C ARG A 104 -9.24 -25.99 -13.00
N ASP A 105 -9.73 -24.75 -12.96
CA ASP A 105 -9.09 -23.63 -13.64
C ASP A 105 -7.63 -23.48 -13.17
N LYS A 106 -6.74 -23.10 -14.09
CA LYS A 106 -5.32 -22.88 -13.77
C LYS A 106 -5.16 -21.49 -13.16
N CYS A 107 -4.68 -21.41 -11.93
CA CYS A 107 -4.35 -20.16 -11.27
C CYS A 107 -2.87 -20.13 -10.87
N GLN A 108 -2.40 -18.94 -10.51
CA GLN A 108 -1.13 -18.72 -9.84
C GLN A 108 -1.38 -17.90 -8.57
N VAL A 109 -0.65 -18.18 -7.50
CA VAL A 109 -0.66 -17.37 -6.27
C VAL A 109 0.78 -16.97 -5.96
N TRP A 110 0.98 -15.72 -5.56
CA TRP A 110 2.31 -15.24 -5.18
C TRP A 110 2.60 -15.60 -3.73
N TRP A 111 3.73 -16.24 -3.49
CA TRP A 111 4.22 -16.53 -2.14
C TRP A 111 5.59 -15.92 -1.93
N THR A 112 5.83 -15.40 -0.73
CA THR A 112 7.14 -14.91 -0.32
C THR A 112 8.06 -16.10 -0.06
N ASN A 113 9.30 -16.03 -0.54
CA ASN A 113 10.29 -17.07 -0.29
C ASN A 113 10.85 -16.94 1.14
N PRO A 114 11.40 -18.03 1.71
CA PRO A 114 12.08 -17.97 3.01
C PRO A 114 13.16 -16.87 3.03
N GLY A 115 13.04 -15.93 3.97
CA GLY A 115 13.93 -14.77 4.07
C GLY A 115 13.32 -13.43 3.63
N GLY A 116 12.05 -13.40 3.17
CA GLY A 116 11.19 -12.21 3.20
C GLY A 116 11.46 -11.12 2.15
N ARG A 117 12.42 -11.32 1.24
CA ARG A 117 12.85 -10.25 0.30
C ARG A 117 12.40 -10.43 -1.14
N ASP A 118 12.02 -11.64 -1.50
CA ASP A 118 11.53 -12.00 -2.82
C ASP A 118 10.42 -13.04 -2.70
N GLY A 119 9.77 -13.32 -3.82
CA GLY A 119 8.70 -14.30 -3.88
C GLY A 119 8.63 -14.93 -5.25
N SER A 120 7.74 -15.90 -5.38
CA SER A 120 7.56 -16.70 -6.58
C SER A 120 6.08 -16.94 -6.85
N TRP A 121 5.74 -17.07 -8.14
CA TRP A 121 4.40 -17.53 -8.54
C TRP A 121 4.28 -19.05 -8.43
N TRP A 122 3.37 -19.51 -7.57
CA TRP A 122 3.04 -20.92 -7.40
C TRP A 122 1.85 -21.29 -8.25
N LYS A 123 2.03 -22.31 -9.10
CA LYS A 123 1.00 -22.77 -10.04
C LYS A 123 0.09 -23.78 -9.36
N GLY A 124 -1.21 -23.51 -9.37
CA GLY A 124 -2.22 -24.39 -8.79
C GLY A 124 -3.44 -24.56 -9.67
N ARG A 125 -4.44 -25.24 -9.12
CA ARG A 125 -5.78 -25.37 -9.68
C ARG A 125 -6.82 -25.03 -8.63
N SER A 126 -7.76 -24.15 -8.97
CA SER A 126 -8.92 -23.89 -8.11
C SER A 126 -9.82 -25.13 -8.06
N GLN A 127 -10.49 -25.37 -6.94
CA GLN A 127 -11.36 -26.53 -6.80
C GLN A 127 -12.82 -26.17 -6.57
N SER A 128 -13.10 -25.45 -5.48
CA SER A 128 -14.46 -25.17 -5.01
C SER A 128 -14.55 -23.77 -4.41
N VAL A 129 -15.77 -23.23 -4.42
CA VAL A 129 -16.14 -21.95 -3.79
C VAL A 129 -17.03 -22.27 -2.61
N ASN A 130 -16.59 -21.99 -1.39
CA ASN A 130 -17.40 -22.15 -0.19
C ASN A 130 -17.10 -21.04 0.82
N ASP A 131 -18.10 -20.67 1.62
CA ASP A 131 -17.87 -19.75 2.75
C ASP A 131 -16.89 -20.37 3.74
N GLN A 132 -15.87 -19.61 4.13
CA GLN A 132 -14.87 -20.06 5.10
C GLN A 132 -15.46 -20.27 6.51
N SER A 133 -16.53 -19.56 6.85
CA SER A 133 -17.21 -19.67 8.15
C SER A 133 -18.71 -19.39 8.00
N ASN A 134 -19.52 -20.19 8.71
CA ASN A 134 -20.97 -19.98 8.79
C ASN A 134 -21.36 -18.67 9.51
N GLU A 135 -20.43 -18.05 10.24
CA GLU A 135 -20.65 -16.75 10.91
C GLU A 135 -20.64 -15.57 9.93
N PHE A 136 -20.05 -15.76 8.74
CA PHE A 136 -19.92 -14.73 7.71
C PHE A 136 -20.49 -15.22 6.37
N PRO A 137 -21.80 -15.52 6.29
CA PRO A 137 -22.39 -16.06 5.08
C PRO A 137 -22.22 -15.09 3.89
N GLY A 138 -21.73 -15.61 2.76
CA GLY A 138 -21.47 -14.84 1.54
C GLY A 138 -20.23 -13.93 1.59
N SER A 139 -19.33 -14.13 2.56
CA SER A 139 -18.05 -13.43 2.60
C SER A 139 -17.10 -13.96 1.53
N PRO A 140 -16.42 -13.10 0.74
CA PRO A 140 -15.47 -13.54 -0.28
C PRO A 140 -14.10 -13.94 0.32
N TRP A 141 -13.97 -13.96 1.63
CA TRP A 141 -12.73 -14.24 2.33
C TRP A 141 -12.37 -15.72 2.24
N LYS A 142 -11.21 -16.03 1.63
CA LYS A 142 -10.64 -17.38 1.55
C LYS A 142 -11.59 -18.45 0.99
N ILE A 143 -12.43 -18.08 0.01
CA ILE A 143 -13.48 -18.96 -0.54
C ILE A 143 -12.97 -20.01 -1.53
N PHE A 144 -11.76 -19.84 -2.09
CA PHE A 144 -11.21 -20.76 -3.08
C PHE A 144 -10.19 -21.71 -2.46
N SER A 145 -10.46 -23.02 -2.50
CA SER A 145 -9.40 -24.02 -2.30
C SER A 145 -8.53 -24.15 -3.56
N VAL A 146 -7.21 -24.07 -3.39
CA VAL A 146 -6.20 -24.23 -4.44
C VAL A 146 -5.30 -25.42 -4.11
N GLN A 147 -5.20 -26.35 -5.06
CA GLN A 147 -4.21 -27.43 -5.01
C GLN A 147 -3.00 -27.08 -5.86
N TYR A 148 -1.81 -27.06 -5.26
CA TYR A 148 -0.56 -26.77 -5.96
C TYR A 148 0.01 -28.01 -6.64
N LYS A 149 0.79 -27.81 -7.71
CA LYS A 149 1.28 -28.92 -8.56
C LYS A 149 2.15 -29.95 -7.84
N ASN A 150 2.82 -29.56 -6.77
CA ASN A 150 3.79 -30.39 -6.04
C ASN A 150 3.42 -30.52 -4.56
N ASP A 151 2.17 -30.20 -4.21
CA ASP A 151 1.68 -30.25 -2.85
C ASP A 151 0.36 -31.02 -2.83
N GLU A 152 0.22 -31.91 -1.85
CA GLU A 152 -1.03 -32.63 -1.64
C GLU A 152 -2.01 -31.79 -0.81
N GLU A 153 -1.49 -30.81 -0.05
CA GLU A 153 -2.29 -29.91 0.76
C GLU A 153 -2.99 -28.85 -0.09
N GLU A 154 -4.22 -28.53 0.33
CA GLU A 154 -5.05 -27.50 -0.27
C GLU A 154 -5.04 -26.25 0.60
N PHE A 155 -4.83 -25.09 -0.03
CA PHE A 155 -4.80 -23.80 0.64
C PHE A 155 -5.97 -22.93 0.21
N ASN A 156 -6.59 -22.26 1.18
CA ASN A 156 -7.73 -21.39 0.93
C ASN A 156 -7.30 -19.95 0.66
N HIS A 157 -7.77 -19.40 -0.45
CA HIS A 157 -7.41 -18.09 -0.96
C HIS A 157 -8.61 -17.22 -1.29
N CYS A 158 -8.41 -15.92 -1.18
CA CYS A 158 -9.36 -14.92 -1.62
C CYS A 158 -9.29 -14.75 -3.15
N PRO A 159 -10.38 -14.32 -3.79
CA PRO A 159 -10.42 -14.10 -5.24
C PRO A 159 -9.29 -13.21 -5.77
N TRP A 160 -8.90 -12.19 -4.99
CA TRP A 160 -7.87 -11.20 -5.35
C TRP A 160 -6.42 -11.68 -5.16
N GLU A 161 -6.21 -12.88 -4.64
CA GLU A 161 -4.90 -13.53 -4.59
C GLU A 161 -4.65 -14.42 -5.82
N LEU A 162 -5.72 -14.88 -6.48
CA LEU A 162 -5.63 -15.75 -7.64
C LEU A 162 -5.30 -14.94 -8.89
N HIS A 163 -4.15 -15.23 -9.47
CA HIS A 163 -3.70 -14.66 -10.72
C HIS A 163 -4.00 -15.60 -11.90
N ASP A 164 -4.60 -15.04 -12.96
CA ASP A 164 -4.75 -15.72 -14.25
C ASP A 164 -3.74 -15.17 -15.26
N PRO A 165 -2.73 -15.96 -15.68
CA PRO A 165 -1.76 -15.53 -16.70
C PRO A 165 -2.40 -15.19 -18.06
N ALA A 166 -3.61 -15.69 -18.34
CA ALA A 166 -4.34 -15.39 -19.57
C ALA A 166 -5.19 -14.11 -19.46
N HIS A 167 -5.44 -13.63 -18.24
CA HIS A 167 -6.25 -12.45 -17.97
C HIS A 167 -5.51 -11.49 -17.04
N LEU A 168 -4.66 -10.66 -17.64
CA LEU A 168 -3.91 -9.65 -16.91
C LEU A 168 -4.81 -8.45 -16.59
N PHE A 169 -5.06 -8.24 -15.29
CA PHE A 169 -5.64 -6.99 -14.82
C PHE A 169 -4.56 -5.92 -14.75
N GLU A 170 -4.76 -4.82 -15.47
CA GLU A 170 -3.88 -3.67 -15.41
C GLU A 170 -4.33 -2.74 -14.29
N HIS A 171 -3.53 -2.67 -13.22
CA HIS A 171 -3.78 -1.72 -12.15
C HIS A 171 -3.66 -0.28 -12.66
N SER A 172 -4.52 0.60 -12.16
CA SER A 172 -4.38 2.03 -12.40
C SER A 172 -2.99 2.51 -11.99
N HIS A 173 -2.36 3.30 -12.86
CA HIS A 173 -1.06 3.92 -12.62
C HIS A 173 -1.07 5.34 -13.20
N ILE A 174 -0.12 6.17 -12.75
CA ILE A 174 0.12 7.48 -13.38
C ILE A 174 0.35 7.29 -14.88
N ASP A 175 -0.22 8.16 -15.70
CA ASP A 175 -0.08 8.05 -17.16
C ASP A 175 1.38 8.15 -17.60
N ARG A 176 1.67 7.55 -18.75
CA ARG A 176 3.03 7.37 -19.25
C ARG A 176 3.74 8.70 -19.46
N ASP A 177 3.04 9.73 -19.96
CA ASP A 177 3.65 11.00 -20.32
C ASP A 177 3.97 11.84 -19.08
N ARG A 178 3.05 11.93 -18.12
CA ARG A 178 3.31 12.55 -16.82
C ARG A 178 4.44 11.84 -16.07
N ARG A 179 4.43 10.51 -16.04
CA ARG A 179 5.52 9.71 -15.45
C ARG A 179 6.87 10.01 -16.12
N LYS A 180 6.93 10.01 -17.45
CA LYS A 180 8.17 10.30 -18.20
C LYS A 180 8.66 11.73 -17.93
N LYS A 181 7.75 12.72 -17.91
CA LYS A 181 8.06 14.10 -17.57
C LYS A 181 8.63 14.19 -16.14
N MET A 182 7.98 13.56 -15.17
CA MET A 182 8.44 13.52 -13.79
C MET A 182 9.84 12.92 -13.64
N LEU A 183 10.09 11.73 -14.20
CA LEU A 183 11.41 11.09 -14.18
C LEU A 183 12.48 11.96 -14.85
N SER A 184 12.14 12.62 -15.97
CA SER A 184 13.07 13.54 -16.62
C SER A 184 13.37 14.78 -15.77
N SER A 185 12.40 15.24 -14.98
CA SER A 185 12.55 16.38 -14.08
C SER A 185 13.37 16.01 -12.84
N PHE A 186 13.23 14.81 -12.27
CA PHE A 186 14.06 14.34 -11.15
C PHE A 186 15.55 14.39 -11.50
N ARG A 187 15.92 14.00 -12.73
CA ARG A 187 17.31 14.07 -13.20
C ARG A 187 17.89 15.49 -13.22
N LYS A 188 17.05 16.52 -13.38
CA LYS A 188 17.48 17.93 -13.36
C LYS A 188 17.82 18.42 -11.94
N LEU A 189 17.36 17.72 -10.90
CA LEU A 189 17.67 18.05 -9.51
C LEU A 189 19.08 17.59 -9.11
N LEU A 190 19.63 16.60 -9.80
CA LEU A 190 20.97 16.10 -9.54
C LEU A 190 22.05 17.07 -10.04
N PRO A 191 23.11 17.34 -9.27
CA PRO A 191 24.18 18.22 -9.70
C PRO A 191 24.81 17.75 -11.01
N SER A 192 24.77 18.61 -12.03
CA SER A 192 25.27 18.33 -13.37
C SER A 192 26.30 19.40 -13.77
N GLY A 193 27.47 18.97 -14.27
CA GLY A 193 28.54 19.86 -14.74
C GLY A 193 29.75 20.00 -13.79
N PRO A 194 30.74 20.85 -14.15
CA PRO A 194 32.02 20.94 -13.44
C PRO A 194 31.92 21.63 -12.06
N ASN A 195 30.97 22.55 -11.87
CA ASN A 195 30.71 23.22 -10.60
C ASN A 195 29.55 22.52 -9.85
N LYS A 196 29.82 21.33 -9.30
CA LYS A 196 28.85 20.42 -8.66
C LYS A 196 28.23 20.98 -7.37
N GLU A 197 27.44 22.04 -7.47
CA GLU A 197 26.72 22.59 -6.33
C GLU A 197 25.38 21.86 -6.13
N ASP A 198 25.18 21.32 -4.93
CA ASP A 198 23.94 20.66 -4.52
C ASP A 198 22.87 21.70 -4.15
N ASN A 199 22.35 22.41 -5.16
CA ASN A 199 21.44 23.54 -4.97
C ASN A 199 20.17 23.19 -4.20
N TYR A 200 19.68 21.97 -4.36
CA TYR A 200 18.46 21.47 -3.71
C TYR A 200 18.73 20.56 -2.50
N GLY A 201 19.99 20.24 -2.21
CA GLY A 201 20.35 19.39 -1.08
C GLY A 201 20.12 17.89 -1.32
N ILE A 202 19.88 17.45 -2.57
CA ILE A 202 19.53 16.07 -2.91
C ILE A 202 20.64 15.09 -2.51
N LEU A 203 21.90 15.42 -2.81
CA LEU A 203 23.01 14.52 -2.45
C LEU A 203 23.12 14.35 -0.94
N LYS A 204 22.85 15.43 -0.20
CA LYS A 204 22.81 15.34 1.26
C LYS A 204 21.63 14.51 1.75
N LEU A 205 20.45 14.66 1.15
CA LEU A 205 19.26 13.87 1.48
C LEU A 205 19.53 12.37 1.31
N GLU A 206 20.08 11.98 0.17
CA GLU A 206 20.44 10.58 -0.07
C GLU A 206 21.47 10.06 0.94
N GLN A 207 22.44 10.90 1.33
CA GLN A 207 23.41 10.52 2.36
C GLN A 207 22.74 10.28 3.73
N ILE A 208 21.83 11.16 4.16
CA ILE A 208 21.21 11.03 5.48
C ILE A 208 20.15 9.95 5.54
N ALA A 209 19.46 9.67 4.43
CA ALA A 209 18.43 8.63 4.36
C ALA A 209 18.97 7.22 4.71
N GLN A 210 20.28 7.03 4.57
CA GLN A 210 20.97 5.78 4.90
C GLN A 210 21.54 5.73 6.33
N LYS A 211 21.42 6.82 7.11
CA LYS A 211 21.98 6.85 8.46
C LYS A 211 20.98 6.33 9.48
N SER A 212 21.49 5.59 10.47
CA SER A 212 20.67 5.02 11.54
C SER A 212 19.92 6.07 12.37
N ASP A 213 20.52 7.23 12.62
CA ASP A 213 19.87 8.33 13.35
C ASP A 213 18.68 8.95 12.58
N PHE A 214 18.73 8.93 11.25
CA PHE A 214 17.60 9.32 10.41
C PHE A 214 16.53 8.22 10.34
N ILE A 215 16.94 6.98 10.04
CA ILE A 215 16.05 5.82 9.90
C ILE A 215 15.26 5.59 11.19
N ASN A 216 15.92 5.68 12.35
CA ASN A 216 15.28 5.45 13.65
C ASN A 216 14.39 6.63 14.10
N ARG A 217 14.46 7.79 13.42
CA ARG A 217 13.70 8.99 13.79
C ARG A 217 12.37 9.11 13.04
N PHE A 218 12.28 8.56 11.83
CA PHE A 218 11.11 8.73 10.98
C PHE A 218 10.48 7.38 10.61
N PRO A 219 9.14 7.26 10.65
CA PRO A 219 8.45 6.02 10.32
C PRO A 219 8.82 5.45 8.96
N VAL A 220 8.98 6.28 7.94
CA VAL A 220 9.38 5.83 6.59
C VAL A 220 10.47 6.77 6.07
N PRO A 221 11.72 6.28 5.93
CA PRO A 221 12.84 7.08 5.44
C PRO A 221 12.81 7.17 3.91
N LEU A 222 11.84 7.91 3.36
CA LEU A 222 11.76 8.14 1.91
C LEU A 222 12.93 9.01 1.43
N SER A 223 13.49 8.64 0.27
CA SER A 223 14.47 9.41 -0.49
C SER A 223 14.02 9.58 -1.93
N LEU A 224 14.69 10.46 -2.69
CA LEU A 224 14.33 10.68 -4.08
C LEU A 224 14.62 9.44 -4.92
N ASP A 225 15.71 8.71 -4.61
CA ASP A 225 16.02 7.41 -5.23
C ASP A 225 14.91 6.37 -5.02
N ILE A 226 14.36 6.26 -3.80
CA ILE A 226 13.24 5.35 -3.51
C ILE A 226 12.00 5.77 -4.30
N ILE A 227 11.68 7.07 -4.31
CA ILE A 227 10.52 7.61 -5.01
C ILE A 227 10.65 7.43 -6.53
N GLU A 228 11.85 7.64 -7.08
CA GLU A 228 12.16 7.40 -8.50
C GLU A 228 11.95 5.93 -8.87
N LYS A 229 12.52 4.99 -8.10
CA LYS A 229 12.33 3.54 -8.32
C LYS A 229 10.87 3.11 -8.23
N ARG A 230 10.11 3.64 -7.26
CA ARG A 230 8.66 3.41 -7.15
C ARG A 230 7.94 3.90 -8.40
N LEU A 231 8.27 5.10 -8.87
CA LEU A 231 7.67 5.68 -10.07
C LEU A 231 8.01 4.91 -11.35
N GLU A 232 9.26 4.44 -11.51
CA GLU A 232 9.70 3.60 -12.63
C GLU A 232 8.91 2.28 -12.69
N LYS A 233 8.64 1.68 -11.51
CA LYS A 233 7.91 0.41 -11.37
C LYS A 233 6.39 0.53 -11.35
N ASN A 234 5.81 1.67 -11.73
CA ASN A 234 4.35 1.91 -11.70
C ASN A 234 3.72 1.73 -10.30
N TYR A 235 4.47 1.96 -9.22
CA TYR A 235 3.97 1.81 -7.86
C TYR A 235 2.81 2.76 -7.56
N TYR A 236 2.92 4.02 -8.00
CA TYR A 236 1.91 5.04 -7.71
C TYR A 236 0.72 4.92 -8.66
N ARG A 237 -0.45 4.68 -8.09
CA ARG A 237 -1.72 4.59 -8.84
C ARG A 237 -2.22 5.94 -9.34
N ARG A 238 -1.92 7.01 -8.60
CA ARG A 238 -2.39 8.38 -8.86
C ARG A 238 -1.32 9.39 -8.47
N MET A 239 -1.42 10.60 -9.01
CA MET A 239 -0.43 11.66 -8.75
C MET A 239 -0.40 12.09 -7.29
N GLU A 240 -1.54 12.04 -6.60
CA GLU A 240 -1.68 12.39 -5.19
C GLU A 240 -0.84 11.49 -4.29
N ALA A 241 -0.69 10.20 -4.65
CA ALA A 241 0.15 9.26 -3.89
C ALA A 241 1.64 9.60 -4.05
N LEU A 242 2.07 9.99 -5.25
CA LEU A 242 3.44 10.46 -5.48
C LEU A 242 3.71 11.78 -4.74
N LYS A 243 2.77 12.73 -4.82
CA LYS A 243 2.84 14.01 -4.08
C LYS A 243 2.98 13.77 -2.58
N TYR A 244 2.21 12.83 -2.04
CA TYR A 244 2.26 12.47 -0.63
C TYR A 244 3.64 11.96 -0.20
N ASP A 245 4.24 11.02 -0.94
CA ASP A 245 5.57 10.50 -0.63
C ASP A 245 6.66 11.59 -0.71
N ILE A 246 6.58 12.48 -1.70
CA ILE A 246 7.48 13.65 -1.81
C ILE A 246 7.32 14.57 -0.60
N ASN A 247 6.09 14.83 -0.16
CA ASN A 247 5.83 15.67 1.01
C ASN A 247 6.35 15.04 2.30
N VAL A 248 6.22 13.72 2.47
CA VAL A 248 6.79 12.98 3.59
C VAL A 248 8.32 13.09 3.59
N MET A 249 8.97 12.87 2.44
CA MET A 249 10.42 13.06 2.29
C MET A 249 10.86 14.48 2.70
N LEU A 250 10.18 15.50 2.19
CA LEU A 250 10.49 16.91 2.48
C LEU A 250 10.27 17.25 3.97
N SER A 251 9.17 16.77 4.56
CA SER A 251 8.86 16.97 5.98
C SER A 251 9.91 16.34 6.89
N ASN A 252 10.30 15.09 6.62
CA ASN A 252 11.33 14.39 7.37
C ASN A 252 12.68 15.14 7.27
N ALA A 253 13.04 15.58 6.07
CA ALA A 253 14.25 16.36 5.85
C ALA A 253 14.25 17.70 6.61
N GLN A 254 13.13 18.44 6.56
CA GLN A 254 13.00 19.71 7.28
C GLN A 254 13.10 19.52 8.78
N SER A 255 12.44 18.50 9.33
CA SER A 255 12.51 18.15 10.75
C SER A 255 13.93 17.74 11.16
N TYR A 256 14.62 16.97 10.32
CA TYR A 256 15.98 16.51 10.59
C TYR A 256 17.01 17.64 10.60
N PHE A 257 16.89 18.57 9.65
CA PHE A 257 17.76 19.74 9.53
C PHE A 257 17.26 20.97 10.30
N ASP A 258 16.39 20.78 11.28
CA ASP A 258 15.93 21.89 12.10
C ASP A 258 17.11 22.64 12.72
N GLY A 259 17.06 23.98 12.69
CA GLY A 259 18.17 24.86 13.05
C GLY A 259 19.26 25.07 11.99
N ASN A 260 19.35 24.26 10.92
CA ASN A 260 20.32 24.47 9.84
C ASN A 260 19.78 25.39 8.75
N ARG A 261 20.01 26.70 8.89
CA ARG A 261 19.49 27.74 7.97
C ARG A 261 19.76 27.47 6.49
N THR A 262 20.94 26.95 6.16
CA THR A 262 21.33 26.66 4.78
C THR A 262 20.49 25.53 4.20
N PHE A 263 20.38 24.40 4.92
CA PHE A 263 19.56 23.27 4.47
C PHE A 263 18.07 23.56 4.50
N SER A 264 17.57 24.29 5.50
CA SER A 264 16.18 24.72 5.52
C SER A 264 15.82 25.57 4.29
N LYS A 265 16.73 26.45 3.84
CA LYS A 265 16.53 27.22 2.60
C LYS A 265 16.51 26.30 1.37
N LYS A 266 17.42 25.33 1.27
CA LYS A 266 17.43 24.34 0.18
C LYS A 266 16.15 23.50 0.14
N MET A 267 15.65 23.06 1.29
CA MET A 267 14.38 22.29 1.38
C MET A 267 13.17 23.11 0.97
N LYS A 268 13.12 24.40 1.31
CA LYS A 268 12.05 25.29 0.83
C LYS A 268 12.10 25.47 -0.68
N ASN A 269 13.29 25.65 -1.25
CA ASN A 269 13.46 25.75 -2.69
C ASN A 269 13.07 24.46 -3.40
N LEU A 270 13.40 23.30 -2.84
CA LEU A 270 13.02 22.00 -3.39
C LEU A 270 11.51 21.78 -3.32
N SER A 271 10.86 22.13 -2.21
CA SER A 271 9.40 22.10 -2.08
C SER A 271 8.73 22.94 -3.17
N HIS A 272 9.14 24.20 -3.31
CA HIS A 272 8.62 25.10 -4.33
C HIS A 272 8.84 24.55 -5.75
N TRP A 273 10.00 23.93 -6.00
CA TRP A 273 10.26 23.31 -7.30
C TRP A 273 9.28 22.18 -7.62
N PHE A 274 8.94 21.34 -6.62
CA PHE A 274 7.93 20.30 -6.78
C PHE A 274 6.54 20.87 -6.98
N ASP A 275 6.16 21.91 -6.23
CA ASP A 275 4.87 22.58 -6.37
C ASP A 275 4.67 23.08 -7.81
N GLU A 276 5.66 23.78 -8.37
CA GLU A 276 5.64 24.24 -9.77
C GLU A 276 5.54 23.05 -10.75
N LEU A 277 6.34 22.00 -10.55
CA LEU A 277 6.31 20.82 -11.41
C LEU A 277 4.94 20.14 -11.41
N PHE A 278 4.29 20.05 -10.25
CA PHE A 278 2.97 19.45 -10.14
C PHE A 278 1.89 20.33 -10.79
N LEU A 279 1.97 21.66 -10.66
CA LEU A 279 1.08 22.58 -11.36
C LEU A 279 1.21 22.45 -12.88
N GLU A 280 2.42 22.24 -13.41
CA GLU A 280 2.62 22.00 -14.85
C GLU A 280 2.12 20.63 -15.34
N LEU A 281 1.73 19.73 -14.43
CA LEU A 281 1.30 18.37 -14.73
C LEU A 281 -0.20 18.16 -14.53
N GLU A 282 -0.89 19.07 -13.84
CA GLU A 282 -2.35 19.06 -13.69
C GLU A 282 -3.05 19.37 -15.02
#